data_AF-A0A1Y4UVM5-F1
#
_entry.id   AF-A0A1Y4UVM5-F1
#
_cell.length_a   1.000
_cell.length_b   1.000
_cell.length_c   1.000
_cell.angle_alpha   90.00
_cell.angle_beta   90.00
_cell.angle_gamma   90.00
#
_symmetry.space_group_name_H-M   'P 1'
#
loop_
_entity.id
_entity.type
_entity.pdbx_description
1 polymer ?
#
loop_
_entity_poly.entity_id
_entity_poly.type
_entity_poly.pdbx_seq_one_letter_code
_entity_poly.pdbx_strand_id
1 'polypeptide(L)'
;MKRKWTLFAYPVMDIKAAEAMLNRRAEEGWRLEKLWLNLLARFVPAEKPVTYSLDWYDPAREDGPDYLRLLADAGWYQAAQTGY
;
A
#
# COMPACT_ATOMS: atom_id res chain seq x y z
N MET A 1 -15.86 -6.89 13.36
CA MET A 1 -15.01 -7.11 12.16
C MET A 1 -13.63 -7.57 12.62
N LYS A 2 -13.09 -8.67 12.06
CA LYS A 2 -11.74 -9.16 12.42
C LYS A 2 -10.70 -8.19 11.86
N ARG A 3 -9.71 -7.80 12.68
CA ARG A 3 -8.60 -6.92 12.28
C ARG A 3 -7.29 -7.64 12.56
N LYS A 4 -6.32 -7.53 11.65
CA LYS A 4 -5.01 -8.15 11.80
C LYS A 4 -3.92 -7.07 11.75
N TRP A 5 -3.02 -7.10 12.72
CA TRP A 5 -1.82 -6.28 12.72
C TRP A 5 -0.64 -7.13 12.29
N THR A 6 0.16 -6.61 11.36
CA THR A 6 1.39 -7.26 10.88
C THR A 6 2.53 -6.26 10.94
N LEU A 7 3.70 -6.71 11.38
CA LEU A 7 4.91 -5.92 11.28
C LEU A 7 5.23 -5.64 9.80
N PHE A 8 5.44 -4.37 9.48
CA PHE A 8 5.74 -3.85 8.15
C PHE A 8 7.01 -3.00 8.23
N ALA A 9 8.10 -3.64 8.67
CA ALA A 9 9.40 -3.02 8.89
C ALA A 9 10.30 -3.24 7.67
N TYR A 10 9.89 -2.75 6.51
CA TYR A 10 10.72 -2.84 5.31
C TYR A 10 11.55 -1.57 5.17
N PRO A 11 12.89 -1.68 5.05
CA PRO A 11 13.69 -0.52 4.70
C PRO A 11 13.30 -0.04 3.30
N VAL A 12 13.50 1.25 3.05
CA VAL A 12 13.27 1.94 1.77
C VAL A 12 13.79 1.17 0.56
N MET A 13 14.92 0.47 0.71
CA MET A 13 15.57 -0.28 -0.36
C MET A 13 14.82 -1.56 -0.76
N ASP A 14 13.92 -2.06 0.10
CA ASP A 14 13.23 -3.34 -0.07
C ASP A 14 11.75 -3.17 -0.49
N ILE A 15 11.47 -2.18 -1.35
CA ILE A 15 10.13 -1.91 -1.89
C ILE A 15 9.47 -3.17 -2.46
N LYS A 16 10.23 -4.02 -3.17
CA LYS A 16 9.70 -5.26 -3.75
C LYS A 16 9.37 -6.33 -2.71
N ALA A 17 10.11 -6.41 -1.61
CA ALA A 17 9.76 -7.32 -0.52
C ALA A 17 8.50 -6.83 0.22
N ALA A 18 8.38 -5.52 0.40
CA ALA A 18 7.19 -4.89 0.97
C ALA A 18 5.94 -5.12 0.11
N GLU A 19 6.04 -4.89 -1.20
CA GLU A 19 4.98 -5.16 -2.20
C GLU A 19 4.58 -6.64 -2.18
N ALA A 20 5.54 -7.56 -2.20
CA ALA A 20 5.28 -9.00 -2.13
C ALA A 20 4.57 -9.40 -0.84
N MET A 21 4.91 -8.81 0.30
CA MET A 21 4.22 -9.08 1.57
C MET A 21 2.75 -8.63 1.51
N LEU A 22 2.50 -7.43 0.97
CA LEU A 22 1.14 -6.92 0.83
C LEU A 22 0.31 -7.79 -0.11
N ASN A 23 0.87 -8.17 -1.26
CA ASN A 23 0.20 -9.04 -2.23
C ASN A 23 -0.08 -10.43 -1.67
N ARG A 24 0.85 -11.01 -0.89
CA ARG A 24 0.59 -12.27 -0.19
C ARG A 24 -0.56 -12.17 0.81
N ARG A 25 -0.69 -11.05 1.52
CA ARG A 25 -1.85 -10.82 2.40
C ARG A 25 -3.14 -10.61 1.61
N ALA A 26 -3.05 -9.96 0.47
CA ALA A 26 -4.18 -9.79 -0.43
C ALA A 26 -4.70 -11.12 -0.98
N GLU A 27 -3.81 -12.03 -1.37
CA GLU A 27 -4.13 -13.40 -1.77
C GLU A 27 -4.79 -14.20 -0.63
N GLU A 28 -4.37 -13.96 0.63
CA GLU A 28 -5.02 -14.52 1.83
C GLU A 28 -6.40 -13.87 2.14
N GLY A 29 -6.88 -12.94 1.30
CA GLY A 29 -8.18 -12.28 1.46
C GLY A 29 -8.17 -11.08 2.40
N TRP A 30 -7.01 -10.44 2.61
CA TRP A 30 -6.86 -9.27 3.47
C TRP A 30 -6.54 -8.01 2.67
N ARG A 31 -7.25 -6.92 2.94
CA ARG A 31 -6.90 -5.59 2.43
C ARG A 31 -6.24 -4.74 3.50
N LEU A 32 -5.21 -4.01 3.12
CA LEU A 32 -4.60 -2.96 3.92
C LEU A 32 -5.63 -1.86 4.20
N GLU A 33 -5.77 -1.50 5.47
CA GLU A 33 -6.64 -0.41 5.92
C GLU A 33 -5.80 0.81 6.30
N LYS A 34 -4.66 0.62 6.98
CA LYS A 34 -3.79 1.72 7.40
C LYS A 34 -2.37 1.24 7.74
N LEU A 35 -1.38 2.10 7.50
CA LEU A 35 -0.03 1.98 8.04
C LEU A 35 0.12 2.88 9.27
N TRP A 36 0.77 2.36 10.32
CA TRP A 36 0.99 3.05 11.59
C TRP A 36 2.48 3.13 11.91
N LEU A 37 2.97 4.35 12.13
CA LEU A 37 4.37 4.68 12.40
C LEU A 37 5.38 4.08 11.39
N ASN A 38 4.98 3.89 10.14
CA ASN A 38 5.77 3.19 9.10
C ASN A 38 6.29 1.80 9.53
N LEU A 39 5.69 1.19 10.55
CA LEU A 39 6.19 -0.02 11.18
C LEU A 39 5.12 -1.11 11.28
N LEU A 40 3.84 -0.73 11.40
CA LEU A 40 2.75 -1.68 11.55
C LEU A 40 1.71 -1.47 10.45
N ALA A 41 1.37 -2.55 9.76
CA ALA A 41 0.28 -2.59 8.80
C ALA A 41 -0.97 -3.22 9.42
N ARG A 42 -2.08 -2.51 9.31
CA ARG A 42 -3.40 -2.96 9.77
C ARG A 42 -4.22 -3.44 8.58
N PHE A 43 -4.73 -4.66 8.69
CA PHE A 43 -5.52 -5.32 7.65
C PHE A 43 -6.94 -5.64 8.12
N VAL A 44 -7.86 -5.60 7.17
CA VAL A 44 -9.26 -6.03 7.31
C VAL A 44 -9.62 -7.02 6.20
N PRO A 45 -10.66 -7.84 6.35
CA PRO A 45 -11.11 -8.74 5.29
C PRO A 45 -11.39 -7.96 4.00
N ALA A 46 -10.89 -8.48 2.88
CA ALA A 46 -11.14 -7.94 1.57
C ALA A 46 -12.48 -8.48 1.03
N GLU A 47 -13.38 -7.58 0.62
CA GLU A 47 -14.65 -7.97 -0.01
C GLU A 47 -14.46 -8.42 -1.47
N LYS A 48 -13.38 -7.96 -2.09
CA LYS A 48 -12.97 -8.28 -3.46
C LYS A 48 -11.46 -8.54 -3.48
N PRO A 49 -10.94 -9.34 -4.44
CA PRO A 49 -9.50 -9.46 -4.63
C PRO A 49 -8.86 -8.08 -4.82
N VAL A 50 -7.74 -7.85 -4.14
CA VAL A 50 -6.95 -6.61 -4.26
C VAL A 50 -5.51 -6.97 -4.62
N THR A 51 -4.83 -6.04 -5.27
CA THR A 51 -3.40 -6.12 -5.56
C THR A 51 -2.78 -4.79 -5.18
N TYR A 52 -1.57 -4.83 -4.65
CA TYR A 52 -0.80 -3.67 -4.24
C TYR A 52 0.38 -3.48 -5.18
N SER A 53 0.65 -2.23 -5.51
CA SER A 53 1.94 -1.80 -6.03
C SER A 53 2.50 -0.71 -5.11
N LEU A 54 3.78 -0.80 -4.79
CA LEU A 54 4.50 0.25 -4.08
C LEU A 54 5.31 1.06 -5.08
N ASP A 55 5.25 2.36 -4.90
CA ASP A 55 5.93 3.32 -5.75
C ASP A 55 6.49 4.48 -4.91
N TRP A 56 7.54 5.12 -5.43
CA TRP A 56 8.13 6.32 -4.87
C TRP A 56 7.37 7.55 -5.32
N TYR A 57 6.12 7.64 -4.88
CA TYR A 57 5.33 8.84 -5.11
C TYR A 57 5.79 9.97 -4.20
N ASP A 58 6.25 11.07 -4.80
CA ASP A 58 6.58 12.31 -4.11
C ASP A 58 5.61 13.43 -4.53
N PRO A 59 4.73 13.90 -3.62
CA PRO A 59 3.75 14.93 -3.93
C PRO A 59 4.37 16.32 -4.12
N ALA A 60 5.63 16.52 -3.73
CA ALA A 60 6.36 17.78 -3.94
C ALA A 60 6.93 17.89 -5.37
N ARG A 61 6.88 16.81 -6.15
CA ARG A 61 7.26 16.85 -7.55
C ARG A 61 6.19 17.57 -8.37
N GLU A 62 6.63 18.30 -9.38
CA GLU A 62 5.77 19.07 -10.28
C GLU A 62 4.73 18.20 -11.02
N ASP A 63 5.04 16.91 -11.24
CA ASP A 63 4.19 15.91 -11.88
C ASP A 63 3.24 15.16 -10.91
N GLY A 64 3.30 15.45 -9.61
CA GLY A 64 2.58 14.69 -8.57
C GLY A 64 1.05 14.59 -8.74
N PRO A 65 0.33 15.69 -9.06
CA PRO A 65 -1.13 15.65 -9.28
C PRO A 65 -1.53 14.87 -10.55
N ASP A 66 -0.76 15.02 -11.63
CA ASP A 66 -1.01 14.32 -12.90
C ASP A 66 -0.73 12.82 -12.76
N TYR A 67 0.27 12.46 -11.95
CA TYR A 67 0.58 11.07 -11.67
C TYR A 67 -0.56 10.32 -10.98
N LEU A 68 -1.15 10.89 -9.92
CA LEU A 68 -2.29 10.27 -9.24
C LEU A 68 -3.51 10.15 -10.15
N ARG A 69 -3.69 11.10 -11.06
CA ARG A 69 -4.77 11.04 -12.04
C ARG A 69 -4.56 9.90 -13.04
N LEU A 70 -3.35 9.73 -13.56
CA LEU A 70 -3.00 8.60 -14.44
C LEU A 70 -3.21 7.25 -13.76
N LEU A 71 -2.86 7.14 -12.47
CA LEU A 71 -3.13 5.94 -11.67
C LEU A 71 -4.63 5.68 -11.55
N ALA A 72 -5.43 6.70 -11.22
CA ALA A 72 -6.88 6.57 -11.12
C ALA A 72 -7.52 6.16 -12.46
N ASP A 73 -7.07 6.73 -13.58
CA ASP A 73 -7.54 6.37 -14.93
C ASP A 73 -7.19 4.92 -15.28
N ALA A 74 -6.06 4.40 -14.76
CA ALA A 74 -5.67 2.99 -14.86
C ALA A 74 -6.35 2.07 -13.82
N GLY A 75 -7.25 2.59 -12.98
CA GLY A 75 -7.98 1.85 -11.97
C GLY A 75 -7.23 1.64 -10.65
N TRP A 76 -6.12 2.33 -10.44
CA TRP A 76 -5.32 2.31 -9.21
C TRP A 76 -5.70 3.45 -8.28
N TYR A 77 -5.78 3.14 -6.99
CA TYR A 77 -6.12 4.12 -5.96
C TYR A 77 -5.10 4.07 -4.84
N GLN A 78 -4.78 5.24 -4.29
CA GLN A 78 -3.83 5.35 -3.18
C GLN A 78 -4.39 4.66 -1.94
N ALA A 79 -3.72 3.59 -1.50
CA ALA A 79 -4.11 2.84 -0.31
C ALA A 79 -3.50 3.41 0.99
N ALA A 80 -2.24 3.85 0.92
CA ALA A 80 -1.52 4.48 2.03
C ALA A 80 -0.33 5.28 1.48
N GLN A 81 0.18 6.22 2.28
CA GLN A 81 1.45 6.89 2.02
C GLN A 81 2.24 6.94 3.32
N THR A 82 3.53 6.69 3.21
CA THR A 82 4.49 6.81 4.30
C THR A 82 5.44 7.95 3.94
N GLY A 83 5.57 8.93 4.83
CA GLY A 83 6.63 9.92 4.70
C GLY A 83 7.97 9.29 5.09
N TYR A 84 9.02 9.60 4.32
CA TYR A 84 10.40 9.51 4.75
C TYR A 84 10.94 10.92 4.98
#